data_AF-A0A7W0Y0I6-F1
#
_entry.id   AF-A0A7W0Y0I6-F1
#
_cell.length_a   1.000
_cell.length_b   1.000
_cell.length_c   1.000
_cell.angle_alpha   90.00
_cell.angle_beta   90.00
_cell.angle_gamma   90.00
#
_symmetry.space_group_name_H-M   'P 1'
#
loop_
_entity.id
_entity.type
_entity.pdbx_description
1 polymer ?
#
loop_
_entity_poly.entity_id
_entity_poly.type
_entity_poly.pdbx_seq_one_letter_code
_entity_poly.pdbx_strand_id
1 'polypeptide(L)'
;MTQPGAPIGRNVVPGAYRGVAVTTVDCELDEASLARHFVGREAYRRTRFIVVRKGPQTAIIAVRKETDEPLFAPITAVQLLVGAADCAYVEDSDVDTAVPTALAQAALTHAQGKRGVVVQGRYSHVSFIIDSAPLRVTVREVVPPYPAKLFDQTRRVLETAEHLPPIELIPDVVELEQLALSRPSTNYLLPCRGGGVSIDGASTAYLDERPAHQPWTLIGCERSQQIHEWFYGERADQVDICPRKRTGGTGAILTKCCLLESHIESGDGRVVVPWGSSLAQISEALTTLAGEWEPTWAPA
;
A
#
# COMPACT_ATOMS: atom_id res chain seq x y z
N MET A 1 1.71 -6.03 -26.06
CA MET A 1 2.35 -5.43 -27.25
C MET A 1 2.61 -3.97 -26.96
N THR A 2 3.87 -3.58 -26.86
CA THR A 2 4.30 -2.17 -26.84
C THR A 2 5.35 -2.01 -27.92
N GLN A 3 5.21 -0.99 -28.77
CA GLN A 3 6.16 -0.70 -29.84
C GLN A 3 7.52 -0.27 -29.27
N PRO A 4 8.63 -0.48 -29.99
CA PRO A 4 9.91 0.12 -29.63
C PRO A 4 9.76 1.64 -29.49
N GLY A 5 10.01 2.18 -28.31
CA GLY A 5 9.86 3.62 -28.03
C GLY A 5 8.53 4.05 -27.36
N ALA A 6 7.61 3.13 -27.06
CA ALA A 6 6.47 3.45 -26.20
C ALA A 6 6.98 3.79 -24.77
N PRO A 7 6.47 4.87 -24.14
CA PRO A 7 6.83 5.17 -22.75
C PRO A 7 6.47 3.97 -21.87
N ILE A 8 7.46 3.48 -21.14
CA ILE A 8 7.23 2.55 -20.04
C ILE A 8 6.34 3.26 -19.02
N GLY A 9 5.29 2.59 -18.54
CA GLY A 9 4.40 3.14 -17.51
C GLY A 9 5.15 3.44 -16.22
N ARG A 10 4.51 4.07 -15.24
CA ARG A 10 5.08 4.20 -13.89
C ARG A 10 4.94 2.88 -13.13
N ASN A 11 5.66 2.73 -12.02
CA ASN A 11 5.61 1.54 -11.16
C ASN A 11 5.87 0.23 -11.91
N VAL A 12 6.81 0.21 -12.87
CA VAL A 12 7.13 -1.03 -13.57
C VAL A 12 7.88 -1.95 -12.60
N VAL A 13 7.20 -3.01 -12.19
CA VAL A 13 7.75 -4.10 -11.40
C VAL A 13 7.63 -5.41 -12.19
N PRO A 14 8.64 -6.29 -12.16
CA PRO A 14 8.50 -7.63 -12.71
C PRO A 14 7.38 -8.38 -11.99
N GLY A 15 6.44 -9.01 -12.71
CA GLY A 15 5.37 -9.78 -12.07
C GLY A 15 5.85 -10.97 -11.22
N ALA A 16 7.09 -11.44 -11.43
CA ALA A 16 7.80 -12.33 -10.53
C ALA A 16 9.32 -12.18 -10.74
N TYR A 17 10.11 -12.19 -9.67
CA TYR A 17 11.58 -12.06 -9.75
C TYR A 17 12.24 -13.16 -10.61
N ARG A 18 11.58 -14.32 -10.81
CA ARG A 18 12.04 -15.36 -11.75
C ARG A 18 12.15 -14.89 -13.22
N GLY A 19 11.55 -13.75 -13.55
CA GLY A 19 11.66 -13.11 -14.86
C GLY A 19 12.86 -12.18 -15.00
N VAL A 20 13.63 -11.98 -13.92
CA VAL A 20 14.79 -11.10 -13.86
C VAL A 20 16.05 -11.95 -13.83
N ALA A 21 16.95 -11.72 -14.78
CA ALA A 21 18.31 -12.24 -14.72
C ALA A 21 19.27 -11.13 -14.28
N VAL A 22 20.41 -11.51 -13.69
CA VAL A 22 21.50 -10.58 -13.35
C VAL A 22 22.75 -11.04 -14.06
N THR A 23 23.48 -10.12 -14.67
CA THR A 23 24.73 -10.43 -15.37
C THR A 23 25.73 -9.28 -15.29
N THR A 24 27.01 -9.62 -15.41
CA THR A 24 28.11 -8.66 -15.44
C THR A 24 28.70 -8.61 -16.84
N VAL A 25 28.98 -7.40 -17.34
CA VAL A 25 29.54 -7.18 -18.68
C VAL A 25 30.71 -6.19 -18.60
N ASP A 26 31.60 -6.27 -19.58
CA ASP A 26 32.72 -5.33 -19.74
C ASP A 26 32.41 -4.19 -20.73
N CYS A 27 31.37 -4.34 -21.56
CA CYS A 27 30.96 -3.33 -22.53
C CYS A 27 30.26 -2.14 -21.87
N GLU A 28 30.07 -1.05 -22.61
CA GLU A 28 29.32 0.11 -22.13
C GLU A 28 27.84 -0.22 -21.90
N LEU A 29 27.24 0.44 -20.89
CA LEU A 29 25.83 0.25 -20.50
C LEU A 29 24.88 1.17 -21.30
N ASP A 30 25.14 1.30 -22.60
CA ASP A 30 24.27 1.95 -23.58
C ASP A 30 23.52 0.90 -24.43
N GLU A 31 22.39 1.28 -25.00
CA GLU A 31 21.51 0.35 -25.72
C GLU A 31 22.21 -0.36 -26.90
N ALA A 32 23.05 0.33 -27.67
CA ALA A 32 23.73 -0.24 -28.83
C ALA A 32 24.81 -1.26 -28.43
N SER A 33 25.56 -0.97 -27.37
CA SER A 33 26.56 -1.89 -26.80
C SER A 33 25.91 -3.11 -26.16
N LEU A 34 24.80 -2.94 -25.45
CA LEU A 34 24.05 -4.04 -24.84
C LEU A 34 23.35 -4.89 -25.91
N ALA A 35 22.78 -4.29 -26.95
CA ALA A 35 22.20 -5.03 -28.07
C ALA A 35 23.25 -5.90 -28.77
N ARG A 36 24.44 -5.36 -29.07
CA ARG A 36 25.56 -6.14 -29.62
C ARG A 36 26.01 -7.27 -28.69
N HIS A 37 25.91 -7.07 -27.37
CA HIS A 37 26.30 -8.09 -26.42
C HIS A 37 25.29 -9.24 -26.33
N PHE A 38 23.99 -8.94 -26.26
CA PHE A 38 22.94 -9.93 -25.95
C PHE A 38 22.23 -10.53 -27.16
N VAL A 39 22.04 -9.78 -28.27
CA VAL A 39 21.30 -10.31 -29.43
C VAL A 39 22.04 -11.53 -30.01
N GLY A 40 21.28 -12.59 -30.26
CA GLY A 40 21.80 -13.90 -30.71
C GLY A 40 22.26 -14.82 -29.59
N ARG A 41 22.45 -14.34 -28.34
CA ARG A 41 22.66 -15.21 -27.18
C ARG A 41 21.35 -15.78 -26.69
N GLU A 42 21.41 -16.93 -26.05
CA GLU A 42 20.23 -17.57 -25.48
C GLU A 42 19.90 -17.02 -24.09
N ALA A 43 18.60 -16.95 -23.78
CA ALA A 43 18.10 -16.66 -22.44
C ALA A 43 17.04 -17.68 -22.02
N TYR A 44 16.94 -17.91 -20.71
CA TYR A 44 15.93 -18.78 -20.14
C TYR A 44 14.53 -18.29 -20.51
N ARG A 45 13.60 -19.20 -20.80
CA ARG A 45 12.25 -18.86 -21.30
C ARG A 45 11.47 -17.85 -20.46
N ARG A 46 11.69 -17.81 -19.15
CA ARG A 46 11.02 -16.83 -18.27
C ARG A 46 11.76 -15.50 -18.17
N THR A 47 13.01 -15.40 -18.59
CA THR A 47 13.78 -14.15 -18.57
C THR A 47 13.11 -13.14 -19.50
N ARG A 48 12.73 -12.01 -18.92
CA ARG A 48 12.12 -10.87 -19.60
C ARG A 48 12.91 -9.59 -19.40
N PHE A 49 13.58 -9.51 -18.26
CA PHE A 49 14.43 -8.41 -17.89
C PHE A 49 15.81 -8.91 -17.51
N ILE A 50 16.83 -8.10 -17.77
CA ILE A 50 18.19 -8.35 -17.33
C ILE A 50 18.69 -7.10 -16.60
N VAL A 51 19.11 -7.28 -15.35
CA VAL A 51 19.93 -6.32 -14.61
C VAL A 51 21.36 -6.51 -15.05
N VAL A 52 21.91 -5.50 -15.71
CA VAL A 52 23.27 -5.53 -16.25
C VAL A 52 24.19 -4.71 -15.37
N ARG A 53 25.27 -5.34 -14.88
CA ARG A 53 26.27 -4.73 -14.01
C ARG A 53 27.58 -4.49 -14.76
N LYS A 54 28.20 -3.34 -14.53
CA LYS A 54 29.59 -3.03 -14.89
C LYS A 54 30.26 -2.34 -13.70
N GLY A 55 30.94 -3.11 -12.86
CA GLY A 55 31.41 -2.64 -11.55
C GLY A 55 30.24 -2.08 -10.71
N PRO A 56 30.29 -0.81 -10.26
CA PRO A 56 29.21 -0.19 -9.49
C PRO A 56 28.02 0.27 -10.37
N GLN A 57 28.20 0.36 -11.68
CA GLN A 57 27.16 0.81 -12.59
C GLN A 57 26.14 -0.30 -12.85
N THR A 58 24.87 0.10 -12.98
CA THR A 58 23.75 -0.83 -13.17
C THR A 58 22.82 -0.28 -14.25
N ALA A 59 22.36 -1.13 -15.17
CA ALA A 59 21.31 -0.80 -16.12
C ALA A 59 20.22 -1.88 -16.11
N ILE A 60 19.01 -1.51 -16.52
CA ILE A 60 17.88 -2.43 -16.65
C ILE A 60 17.50 -2.49 -18.13
N ILE A 61 17.50 -3.70 -18.70
CA ILE A 61 17.03 -3.93 -20.06
C ILE A 61 15.85 -4.89 -20.08
N ALA A 62 14.94 -4.71 -21.04
CA ALA A 62 14.00 -5.73 -21.46
C ALA A 62 14.61 -6.54 -22.61
N VAL A 63 14.32 -7.83 -22.66
CA VAL A 63 14.73 -8.71 -23.75
C VAL A 63 13.53 -9.38 -24.39
N ARG A 64 13.54 -9.43 -25.73
CA ARG A 64 12.61 -10.26 -26.50
C ARG A 64 13.36 -11.49 -26.97
N LYS A 65 12.75 -12.66 -26.79
CA LYS A 65 13.26 -13.93 -27.27
C LYS A 65 12.49 -14.35 -28.52
N GLU A 66 13.08 -15.20 -29.35
CA GLU A 66 12.42 -15.73 -30.55
C GLU A 66 11.12 -16.49 -30.20
N THR A 67 11.17 -17.26 -29.11
CA THR A 67 10.04 -18.03 -28.56
C THR A 67 10.23 -18.22 -27.04
N ASP A 68 9.14 -18.48 -26.32
CA ASP A 68 9.15 -18.85 -24.89
C ASP A 68 8.88 -20.35 -24.67
N GLU A 69 8.78 -21.15 -25.75
CA GLU A 69 8.48 -22.59 -25.70
C GLU A 69 9.66 -23.47 -25.20
N PRO A 70 10.85 -23.45 -25.84
CA PRO A 70 12.00 -24.23 -25.37
C PRO A 70 12.54 -23.68 -24.05
N LEU A 71 13.42 -24.43 -23.37
CA LEU A 71 13.99 -24.01 -22.09
C LEU A 71 14.81 -22.70 -22.23
N PHE A 72 15.55 -22.60 -23.32
CA PHE A 72 16.34 -21.46 -23.72
C PHE A 72 16.00 -21.09 -25.17
N ALA A 73 16.00 -19.80 -25.49
CA ALA A 73 15.80 -19.31 -26.83
C ALA A 73 16.69 -18.10 -27.11
N PRO A 74 17.12 -17.88 -28.37
CA PRO A 74 17.88 -16.70 -28.76
C PRO A 74 17.13 -15.39 -28.45
N ILE A 75 17.86 -14.42 -27.91
CA ILE A 75 17.41 -13.03 -27.77
C ILE A 75 17.41 -12.38 -29.15
N THR A 76 16.26 -11.87 -29.57
CA THR A 76 16.06 -11.20 -30.87
C THR A 76 16.03 -9.68 -30.77
N ALA A 77 15.78 -9.13 -29.59
CA ALA A 77 15.83 -7.69 -29.35
C ALA A 77 16.16 -7.37 -27.89
N VAL A 78 16.80 -6.22 -27.70
CA VAL A 78 17.08 -5.60 -26.42
C VAL A 78 16.46 -4.20 -26.44
N GLN A 79 15.87 -3.80 -25.33
CA GLN A 79 15.43 -2.42 -25.09
C GLN A 79 16.02 -1.93 -23.79
N LEU A 80 16.71 -0.77 -23.82
CA LEU A 80 17.18 -0.13 -22.60
C LEU A 80 16.01 0.56 -21.88
N LEU A 81 15.71 0.10 -20.65
CA LEU A 81 14.64 0.69 -19.84
C LEU A 81 15.17 1.80 -18.94
N VAL A 82 16.29 1.54 -18.27
CA VAL A 82 16.98 2.50 -17.39
C VAL A 82 18.48 2.39 -17.62
N GLY A 83 19.11 3.51 -18.00
CA GLY A 83 20.55 3.61 -18.17
C GLY A 83 21.31 3.80 -16.85
N ALA A 84 22.62 3.62 -16.89
CA ALA A 84 23.49 3.63 -15.72
C ALA A 84 23.43 4.91 -14.86
N ALA A 85 23.19 6.06 -15.47
CA ALA A 85 23.10 7.34 -14.75
C ALA A 85 21.84 7.41 -13.85
N ASP A 86 20.75 6.77 -14.27
CA ASP A 86 19.42 6.88 -13.64
C ASP A 86 19.03 5.63 -12.85
N CYS A 87 19.94 4.67 -12.69
CA CYS A 87 19.73 3.43 -11.98
C CYS A 87 20.56 3.37 -10.69
N ALA A 88 19.98 2.85 -9.61
CA ALA A 88 20.69 2.44 -8.42
C ALA A 88 20.59 0.92 -8.23
N TYR A 89 21.62 0.34 -7.59
CA TYR A 89 21.60 -1.02 -7.07
C TYR A 89 21.71 -0.96 -5.55
N VAL A 90 20.71 -1.50 -4.87
CA VAL A 90 20.57 -1.50 -3.43
C VAL A 90 20.69 -2.93 -2.94
N GLU A 91 21.50 -3.13 -1.91
CA GLU A 91 21.59 -4.39 -1.18
C GLU A 91 20.89 -4.18 0.16
N ASP A 92 19.77 -4.85 0.36
CA ASP A 92 18.98 -4.77 1.60
C ASP A 92 18.29 -6.10 1.86
N SER A 93 18.91 -6.93 2.70
CA SER A 93 18.42 -8.27 3.01
C SER A 93 17.07 -8.32 3.72
N ASP A 94 16.55 -7.18 4.20
CA ASP A 94 15.25 -7.11 4.87
C ASP A 94 14.09 -6.86 3.89
N VAL A 95 14.38 -6.45 2.64
CA VAL A 95 13.37 -6.18 1.62
C VAL A 95 12.93 -7.46 0.92
N ASP A 96 11.61 -7.73 0.93
CA ASP A 96 11.02 -8.76 0.08
C ASP A 96 10.84 -8.23 -1.36
N THR A 97 11.63 -8.73 -2.29
CA THR A 97 11.64 -8.26 -3.68
C THR A 97 10.49 -8.79 -4.53
N ALA A 98 9.63 -9.67 -3.97
CA ALA A 98 8.37 -10.08 -4.57
C ALA A 98 7.23 -9.07 -4.32
N VAL A 99 7.36 -8.23 -3.29
CA VAL A 99 6.30 -7.32 -2.84
C VAL A 99 6.52 -5.93 -3.44
N PRO A 100 5.64 -5.44 -4.34
CA PRO A 100 5.83 -4.15 -5.02
C PRO A 100 5.93 -2.95 -4.06
N THR A 101 5.16 -2.96 -2.97
CA THR A 101 5.23 -1.93 -1.93
C THR A 101 6.60 -1.89 -1.25
N ALA A 102 7.23 -3.05 -1.01
CA ALA A 102 8.55 -3.11 -0.40
C ALA A 102 9.63 -2.56 -1.35
N LEU A 103 9.55 -2.85 -2.65
CA LEU A 103 10.43 -2.26 -3.66
C LEU A 103 10.28 -0.74 -3.74
N ALA A 104 9.05 -0.23 -3.70
CA ALA A 104 8.82 1.21 -3.69
C ALA A 104 9.36 1.89 -2.42
N GLN A 105 9.20 1.26 -1.26
CA GLN A 105 9.77 1.77 -0.02
C GLN A 105 11.31 1.80 -0.08
N ALA A 106 11.94 0.75 -0.62
CA ALA A 106 13.38 0.72 -0.82
C ALA A 106 13.85 1.83 -1.77
N ALA A 107 13.11 2.09 -2.85
CA ALA A 107 13.39 3.20 -3.76
C ALA A 107 13.32 4.58 -3.06
N LEU A 108 12.30 4.80 -2.23
CA LEU A 108 12.13 6.03 -1.46
C LEU A 108 13.21 6.21 -0.38
N THR A 109 13.65 5.15 0.26
CA THR A 109 14.65 5.22 1.35
C THR A 109 16.08 5.34 0.82
N HIS A 110 16.45 4.57 -0.19
CA HIS A 110 17.85 4.36 -0.56
C HIS A 110 18.28 5.03 -1.88
N ALA A 111 17.33 5.42 -2.73
CA ALA A 111 17.65 5.82 -4.11
C ALA A 111 16.75 6.96 -4.63
N GLN A 112 16.50 7.95 -3.77
CA GLN A 112 15.71 9.13 -4.14
C GLN A 112 16.24 9.82 -5.41
N GLY A 113 15.32 10.15 -6.32
CA GLY A 113 15.65 10.79 -7.60
C GLY A 113 16.17 9.84 -8.69
N LYS A 114 16.34 8.54 -8.42
CA LYS A 114 16.62 7.54 -9.46
C LYS A 114 15.34 7.05 -10.12
N ARG A 115 15.42 6.78 -11.41
CA ARG A 115 14.31 6.20 -12.18
C ARG A 115 14.19 4.71 -11.93
N GLY A 116 15.31 3.99 -11.97
CA GLY A 116 15.37 2.55 -11.72
C GLY A 116 16.03 2.24 -10.40
N VAL A 117 15.40 1.41 -9.59
CA VAL A 117 15.99 0.90 -8.36
C VAL A 117 15.96 -0.61 -8.41
N VAL A 118 17.14 -1.21 -8.55
CA VAL A 118 17.34 -2.65 -8.42
C VAL A 118 17.62 -2.95 -6.96
N VAL A 119 16.93 -3.95 -6.41
CA VAL A 119 17.14 -4.40 -5.04
C VAL A 119 17.57 -5.86 -5.06
N GLN A 120 18.69 -6.16 -4.43
CA GLN A 120 19.04 -7.50 -3.97
C GLN A 120 18.58 -7.64 -2.53
N GLY A 121 17.50 -8.39 -2.33
CA GLY A 121 16.81 -8.45 -1.05
C GLY A 121 16.86 -9.81 -0.37
N ARG A 122 15.79 -10.12 0.39
CA ARG A 122 15.59 -11.40 1.08
C ARG A 122 15.89 -12.57 0.15
N TYR A 123 16.54 -13.58 0.71
CA TYR A 123 16.95 -14.80 -0.01
C TYR A 123 17.90 -14.52 -1.21
N SER A 124 18.56 -13.36 -1.22
CA SER A 124 19.38 -12.87 -2.32
C SER A 124 18.62 -12.74 -3.66
N HIS A 125 17.29 -12.66 -3.62
CA HIS A 125 16.49 -12.44 -4.82
C HIS A 125 16.67 -11.01 -5.31
N VAL A 126 16.79 -10.87 -6.63
CA VAL A 126 16.93 -9.57 -7.29
C VAL A 126 15.67 -9.24 -8.06
N SER A 127 15.13 -8.05 -7.82
CA SER A 127 14.04 -7.46 -8.59
C SER A 127 14.27 -5.95 -8.71
N PHE A 128 13.34 -5.23 -9.33
CA PHE A 128 13.45 -3.79 -9.48
C PHE A 128 12.09 -3.09 -9.54
N ILE A 129 12.12 -1.78 -9.33
CA ILE A 129 11.02 -0.88 -9.65
C ILE A 129 11.54 0.26 -10.56
N ILE A 130 10.78 0.61 -11.60
CA ILE A 130 11.05 1.75 -12.48
C ILE A 130 9.97 2.80 -12.32
N ASP A 131 10.39 4.07 -12.25
CA ASP A 131 9.54 5.25 -12.15
C ASP A 131 8.51 5.09 -11.02
N SER A 132 9.02 4.78 -9.81
CA SER A 132 8.22 4.55 -8.60
C SER A 132 7.32 5.75 -8.29
N ALA A 133 6.02 5.50 -8.23
CA ALA A 133 4.96 6.44 -7.91
C ALA A 133 3.80 5.69 -7.22
N PRO A 134 3.97 5.24 -5.97
CA PRO A 134 3.00 4.40 -5.27
C PRO A 134 1.61 5.04 -5.18
N LEU A 135 0.57 4.20 -5.19
CA LEU A 135 -0.79 4.64 -4.90
C LEU A 135 -0.86 5.07 -3.44
N ARG A 136 -1.17 6.35 -3.21
CA ARG A 136 -1.33 6.90 -1.86
C ARG A 136 -2.72 6.59 -1.35
N VAL A 137 -2.81 5.77 -0.31
CA VAL A 137 -4.07 5.37 0.34
C VAL A 137 -4.16 6.02 1.72
N THR A 138 -5.13 6.91 1.89
CA THR A 138 -5.44 7.51 3.18
C THR A 138 -6.28 6.54 4.01
N VAL A 139 -5.77 6.12 5.16
CA VAL A 139 -6.49 5.22 6.07
C VAL A 139 -7.10 6.04 7.20
N ARG A 140 -8.44 6.12 7.21
CA ARG A 140 -9.20 6.87 8.20
C ARG A 140 -9.65 5.99 9.35
N GLU A 141 -9.22 6.35 10.55
CA GLU A 141 -9.52 5.61 11.76
C GLU A 141 -9.71 6.52 12.99
N VAL A 142 -10.25 5.93 14.05
CA VAL A 142 -10.42 6.55 15.36
C VAL A 142 -9.60 5.74 16.36
N VAL A 143 -8.86 6.43 17.22
CA VAL A 143 -8.05 5.89 18.32
C VAL A 143 -8.37 6.67 19.61
N PRO A 144 -8.04 6.13 20.80
CA PRO A 144 -7.59 4.77 21.12
C PRO A 144 -8.61 3.65 20.79
N PRO A 145 -8.19 2.36 20.76
CA PRO A 145 -6.87 1.85 21.18
C PRO A 145 -5.76 2.11 20.15
N TYR A 146 -4.53 2.23 20.63
CA TYR A 146 -3.33 2.19 19.79
C TYR A 146 -2.75 0.77 19.73
N PRO A 147 -2.13 0.37 18.61
CA PRO A 147 -2.06 1.10 17.33
C PRO A 147 -3.43 1.20 16.65
N ALA A 148 -3.59 2.17 15.74
CA ALA A 148 -4.78 2.28 14.90
C ALA A 148 -4.97 0.97 14.11
N LYS A 149 -5.98 0.19 14.49
CA LYS A 149 -6.14 -1.21 14.08
C LYS A 149 -6.21 -1.40 12.56
N LEU A 150 -7.06 -0.66 11.86
CA LEU A 150 -7.17 -0.70 10.40
C LEU A 150 -5.85 -0.29 9.74
N PHE A 151 -5.18 0.76 10.20
CA PHE A 151 -3.88 1.16 9.65
C PHE A 151 -2.83 0.05 9.82
N ASP A 152 -2.69 -0.51 11.03
CA ASP A 152 -1.76 -1.60 11.31
C ASP A 152 -2.09 -2.86 10.49
N GLN A 153 -3.35 -3.26 10.44
CA GLN A 153 -3.77 -4.43 9.67
C GLN A 153 -3.54 -4.22 8.16
N THR A 154 -3.77 -3.01 7.65
CA THR A 154 -3.49 -2.66 6.24
C THR A 154 -2.00 -2.75 5.95
N ARG A 155 -1.16 -2.22 6.83
CA ARG A 155 0.31 -2.34 6.73
C ARG A 155 0.75 -3.81 6.67
N ARG A 156 0.20 -4.66 7.54
CA ARG A 156 0.50 -6.10 7.57
C ARG A 156 0.03 -6.85 6.33
N VAL A 157 -1.08 -6.46 5.71
CA VAL A 157 -1.49 -7.01 4.40
C VAL A 157 -0.45 -6.65 3.34
N LEU A 158 -0.01 -5.38 3.29
CA LEU A 158 0.96 -4.92 2.30
C LEU A 158 2.35 -5.54 2.45
N GLU A 159 2.73 -6.05 3.63
CA GLU A 159 3.99 -6.79 3.83
C GLU A 159 4.10 -8.07 3.00
N THR A 160 2.98 -8.60 2.48
CA THR A 160 2.93 -9.87 1.74
C THR A 160 2.13 -9.81 0.44
N ALA A 161 1.67 -8.62 0.05
CA ALA A 161 0.78 -8.46 -1.09
C ALA A 161 1.53 -8.34 -2.42
N GLU A 162 1.89 -9.48 -3.01
CA GLU A 162 2.51 -9.56 -4.35
C GLU A 162 1.56 -9.11 -5.47
N HIS A 163 0.24 -9.25 -5.25
CA HIS A 163 -0.81 -8.97 -6.25
C HIS A 163 -1.28 -7.52 -6.28
N LEU A 164 -0.83 -6.67 -5.35
CA LEU A 164 -1.21 -5.27 -5.28
C LEU A 164 -0.15 -4.39 -5.94
N PRO A 165 -0.53 -3.22 -6.50
CA PRO A 165 0.45 -2.23 -6.91
C PRO A 165 1.24 -1.71 -5.70
N PRO A 166 2.37 -1.03 -5.90
CA PRO A 166 3.03 -0.31 -4.82
C PRO A 166 2.07 0.69 -4.16
N ILE A 167 1.90 0.62 -2.85
CA ILE A 167 0.98 1.46 -2.07
C ILE A 167 1.73 2.18 -0.95
N GLU A 168 1.53 3.49 -0.83
CA GLU A 168 1.95 4.30 0.32
C GLU A 168 0.73 4.53 1.23
N LEU A 169 0.84 4.15 2.51
CA LEU A 169 -0.22 4.39 3.49
C LEU A 169 -0.06 5.74 4.19
N ILE A 170 -1.12 6.53 4.18
CA ILE A 170 -1.18 7.83 4.87
C ILE A 170 -2.16 7.71 6.05
N PRO A 171 -1.69 7.82 7.31
CA PRO A 171 -2.58 7.77 8.46
C PRO A 171 -3.42 9.06 8.56
N ASP A 172 -4.74 8.91 8.69
CA ASP A 172 -5.67 10.01 8.99
C ASP A 172 -6.51 9.61 10.22
N VAL A 173 -5.93 9.82 11.39
CA VAL A 173 -6.43 9.29 12.66
C VAL A 173 -7.08 10.39 13.49
N VAL A 174 -8.26 10.07 14.05
CA VAL A 174 -8.97 10.91 15.00
C VAL A 174 -8.73 10.41 16.42
N GLU A 175 -8.28 11.28 17.32
CA GLU A 175 -8.08 10.96 18.72
C GLU A 175 -9.31 11.36 19.55
N LEU A 176 -9.84 10.40 20.32
CA LEU A 176 -11.04 10.59 21.12
C LEU A 176 -10.87 11.67 22.20
N GLU A 177 -9.69 11.78 22.79
CA GLU A 177 -9.37 12.82 23.79
C GLU A 177 -9.38 14.22 23.16
N GLN A 178 -8.80 14.38 21.97
CA GLN A 178 -8.81 15.66 21.26
C GLN A 178 -10.23 16.08 20.86
N LEU A 179 -11.07 15.10 20.49
CA LEU A 179 -12.49 15.37 20.25
C LEU A 179 -13.22 15.80 21.53
N ALA A 180 -12.93 15.19 22.67
CA ALA A 180 -13.50 15.60 23.95
C ALA A 180 -13.16 17.07 24.26
N LEU A 181 -11.90 17.48 24.05
CA LEU A 181 -11.45 18.86 24.28
C LEU A 181 -12.16 19.89 23.38
N SER A 182 -12.61 19.50 22.19
CA SER A 182 -13.38 20.38 21.30
C SER A 182 -14.78 20.71 21.82
N ARG A 183 -15.31 19.90 22.75
CA ARG A 183 -16.61 20.10 23.40
C ARG A 183 -16.55 19.72 24.89
N PRO A 184 -15.98 20.60 25.74
CA PRO A 184 -15.77 20.31 27.16
C PRO A 184 -17.07 19.96 27.90
N SER A 185 -17.02 18.88 28.67
CA SER A 185 -18.09 18.38 29.52
C SER A 185 -17.53 17.77 30.81
N THR A 186 -18.33 17.73 31.87
CA THR A 186 -17.94 17.13 33.16
C THR A 186 -18.09 15.61 33.17
N ASN A 187 -18.96 15.06 32.32
CA ASN A 187 -19.20 13.63 32.18
C ASN A 187 -19.23 13.26 30.70
N TYR A 188 -18.39 12.30 30.30
CA TYR A 188 -18.38 11.73 28.97
C TYR A 188 -18.90 10.30 28.97
N LEU A 189 -19.60 9.95 27.91
CA LEU A 189 -19.97 8.58 27.58
C LEU A 189 -19.23 8.18 26.30
N LEU A 190 -18.49 7.08 26.36
CA LEU A 190 -17.74 6.52 25.23
C LEU A 190 -18.36 5.21 24.71
N PRO A 191 -18.03 4.74 23.50
CA PRO A 191 -18.67 3.56 22.93
C PRO A 191 -18.29 2.26 23.61
N CYS A 192 -17.06 2.14 24.12
CA CYS A 192 -16.53 0.88 24.66
C CYS A 192 -15.37 1.10 25.63
N ARG A 193 -15.33 0.38 26.76
CA ARG A 193 -14.21 0.34 27.73
C ARG A 193 -12.94 -0.22 27.11
N GLY A 194 -13.07 -1.16 26.17
CA GLY A 194 -11.94 -1.82 25.50
C GLY A 194 -11.01 -0.87 24.73
N GLY A 195 -11.43 0.37 24.47
CA GLY A 195 -10.54 1.42 23.95
C GLY A 195 -9.56 1.99 24.99
N GLY A 196 -9.83 1.79 26.28
CA GLY A 196 -8.96 2.23 27.38
C GLY A 196 -8.93 3.75 27.61
N VAL A 197 -9.87 4.50 27.03
CA VAL A 197 -9.86 5.97 27.07
C VAL A 197 -10.56 6.49 28.33
N SER A 198 -9.87 7.33 29.09
CA SER A 198 -10.46 8.18 30.12
C SER A 198 -10.13 9.63 29.83
N ILE A 199 -11.10 10.53 29.93
CA ILE A 199 -10.87 11.96 29.70
C ILE A 199 -10.41 12.61 31.00
N ASP A 200 -9.18 13.13 31.00
CA ASP A 200 -8.61 13.79 32.17
C ASP A 200 -9.46 14.98 32.64
N GLY A 201 -9.69 15.05 33.95
CA GLY A 201 -10.51 16.09 34.57
C GLY A 201 -12.03 15.92 34.41
N ALA A 202 -12.50 14.82 33.82
CA ALA A 202 -13.92 14.51 33.67
C ALA A 202 -14.24 13.05 34.07
N SER A 203 -15.49 12.81 34.47
CA SER A 203 -15.98 11.45 34.66
C SER A 203 -16.17 10.78 33.30
N THR A 204 -15.74 9.52 33.16
CA THR A 204 -15.88 8.76 31.91
C THR A 204 -16.63 7.45 32.16
N ALA A 205 -17.73 7.25 31.45
CA ALA A 205 -18.50 6.01 31.42
C ALA A 205 -18.52 5.39 30.01
N TYR A 206 -18.97 4.15 29.88
CA TYR A 206 -18.85 3.39 28.62
C TYR A 206 -20.15 2.67 28.27
N LEU A 207 -20.60 2.79 27.02
CA LEU A 207 -21.85 2.19 26.56
C LEU A 207 -21.87 0.67 26.70
N ASP A 208 -20.76 -0.01 26.43
CA ASP A 208 -20.66 -1.48 26.56
C ASP A 208 -20.86 -2.01 27.99
N GLU A 209 -20.72 -1.16 29.01
CA GLU A 209 -20.97 -1.49 30.41
C GLU A 209 -22.40 -1.15 30.87
N ARG A 210 -23.18 -0.47 30.02
CA ARG A 210 -24.55 -0.01 30.31
C ARG A 210 -24.67 0.68 31.69
N PRO A 211 -23.99 1.82 31.91
CA PRO A 211 -24.02 2.55 33.17
C PRO A 211 -25.44 3.06 33.51
N ALA A 212 -25.66 3.44 34.76
CA ALA A 212 -26.87 4.18 35.11
C ALA A 212 -26.92 5.51 34.33
N HIS A 213 -28.12 5.90 33.89
CA HIS A 213 -28.30 7.14 33.14
C HIS A 213 -27.90 8.38 33.96
N GLN A 214 -27.17 9.29 33.33
CA GLN A 214 -26.75 10.57 33.91
C GLN A 214 -26.51 11.58 32.77
N PRO A 215 -26.49 12.90 33.07
CA PRO A 215 -26.18 13.90 32.05
C PRO A 215 -24.72 13.74 31.58
N TRP A 216 -24.53 13.32 30.34
CA TRP A 216 -23.23 13.13 29.70
C TRP A 216 -23.21 13.66 28.27
N THR A 217 -22.00 13.90 27.77
CA THR A 217 -21.74 14.09 26.34
C THR A 217 -21.26 12.78 25.74
N LEU A 218 -22.00 12.25 24.77
CA LEU A 218 -21.64 11.04 24.03
C LEU A 218 -20.56 11.36 22.99
N ILE A 219 -19.36 10.82 23.18
CA ILE A 219 -18.34 10.79 22.14
C ILE A 219 -18.55 9.48 21.38
N GLY A 220 -19.21 9.53 20.23
CA GLY A 220 -19.69 8.31 19.56
C GLY A 220 -20.04 8.53 18.10
N CYS A 221 -20.52 7.48 17.43
CA CYS A 221 -21.06 7.56 16.06
C CYS A 221 -22.54 7.15 16.05
N GLU A 222 -23.14 6.98 14.86
CA GLU A 222 -24.55 6.57 14.75
C GLU A 222 -24.84 5.26 15.51
N ARG A 223 -23.93 4.28 15.48
CA ARG A 223 -24.12 3.04 16.26
C ARG A 223 -24.19 3.32 17.75
N SER A 224 -23.38 4.25 18.25
CA SER A 224 -23.41 4.65 19.67
C SER A 224 -24.74 5.31 20.04
N GLN A 225 -25.30 6.13 19.14
CA GLN A 225 -26.63 6.72 19.33
C GLN A 225 -27.73 5.65 19.38
N GLN A 226 -27.72 4.70 18.45
CA GLN A 226 -28.68 3.59 18.45
C GLN A 226 -28.63 2.77 19.75
N ILE A 227 -27.43 2.51 20.27
CA ILE A 227 -27.24 1.80 21.54
C ILE A 227 -27.74 2.65 22.71
N HIS A 228 -27.42 3.94 22.74
CA HIS A 228 -27.90 4.85 23.78
C HIS A 228 -29.44 4.93 23.81
N GLU A 229 -30.05 5.14 22.64
CA GLU A 229 -31.51 5.19 22.47
C GLU A 229 -32.17 3.88 22.90
N TRP A 230 -31.56 2.74 22.58
CA TRP A 230 -32.02 1.44 23.07
C TRP A 230 -31.93 1.29 24.59
N PHE A 231 -30.85 1.78 25.21
CA PHE A 231 -30.65 1.64 26.66
C PHE A 231 -31.50 2.60 27.50
N TYR A 232 -31.70 3.82 27.03
CA TYR A 232 -32.24 4.92 27.84
C TYR A 232 -33.51 5.55 27.24
N GLY A 233 -33.93 5.14 26.04
CA GLY A 233 -35.15 5.62 25.39
C GLY A 233 -35.00 6.98 24.69
N GLU A 234 -33.79 7.54 24.64
CA GLU A 234 -33.51 8.84 24.01
C GLU A 234 -32.11 8.88 23.38
N ARG A 235 -31.89 9.81 22.45
CA ARG A 235 -30.56 10.07 21.87
C ARG A 235 -29.77 11.03 22.74
N ALA A 236 -28.47 10.81 22.87
CA ALA A 236 -27.59 11.66 23.67
C ALA A 236 -27.12 12.91 22.89
N ASP A 237 -26.71 13.94 23.63
CA ASP A 237 -25.92 15.03 23.06
C ASP A 237 -24.53 14.50 22.63
N GLN A 238 -24.19 14.63 21.35
CA GLN A 238 -23.10 13.88 20.74
C GLN A 238 -21.99 14.76 20.14
N VAL A 239 -20.76 14.24 20.22
CA VAL A 239 -19.63 14.58 19.36
C VAL A 239 -19.41 13.42 18.39
N ASP A 240 -19.60 13.63 17.09
CA ASP A 240 -19.54 12.56 16.07
C ASP A 240 -18.08 12.19 15.76
N ILE A 241 -17.73 10.92 15.99
CA ILE A 241 -16.38 10.37 15.75
C ILE A 241 -16.27 9.65 14.40
N CYS A 242 -17.35 9.55 13.63
CA CYS A 242 -17.46 8.62 12.51
C CYS A 242 -16.42 8.90 11.41
N PRO A 243 -15.42 8.00 11.19
CA PRO A 243 -14.39 8.24 10.19
C PRO A 243 -14.95 8.22 8.76
N ARG A 244 -16.06 7.49 8.54
CA ARG A 244 -16.80 7.45 7.27
C ARG A 244 -17.45 8.79 6.89
N LYS A 245 -17.90 9.59 7.87
CA LYS A 245 -18.59 10.88 7.63
C LYS A 245 -17.62 12.06 7.47
N ARG A 246 -16.33 11.88 7.75
CA ARG A 246 -15.34 12.95 7.65
C ARG A 246 -15.27 13.47 6.22
N THR A 247 -15.41 14.79 6.08
CA THR A 247 -15.30 15.51 4.82
C THR A 247 -13.85 15.85 4.50
N GLY A 248 -13.56 16.13 3.23
CA GLY A 248 -12.20 16.39 2.75
C GLY A 248 -11.45 15.09 2.45
N GLY A 249 -10.17 15.21 2.11
CA GLY A 249 -9.35 14.13 1.55
C GLY A 249 -9.46 14.06 0.03
N THR A 250 -8.31 13.95 -0.63
CA THR A 250 -8.20 13.69 -2.06
C THR A 250 -7.50 12.34 -2.26
N GLY A 251 -7.87 11.62 -3.32
CA GLY A 251 -7.26 10.33 -3.62
C GLY A 251 -7.98 9.13 -3.00
N ALA A 252 -7.30 7.98 -2.97
CA ALA A 252 -7.85 6.72 -2.47
C ALA A 252 -8.02 6.75 -0.94
N ILE A 253 -9.20 6.39 -0.44
CA ILE A 253 -9.52 6.37 1.00
C ILE A 253 -9.96 4.98 1.43
N LEU A 254 -9.32 4.45 2.46
CA LEU A 254 -9.76 3.26 3.18
C LEU A 254 -10.29 3.66 4.56
N THR A 255 -11.48 3.21 4.93
CA THR A 255 -12.04 3.48 6.27
C THR A 255 -12.89 2.31 6.76
N LYS A 256 -13.38 2.40 8.00
CA LYS A 256 -14.24 1.38 8.61
C LYS A 256 -15.58 1.93 9.08
N CYS A 257 -16.59 1.07 9.13
CA CYS A 257 -17.90 1.41 9.66
C CYS A 257 -18.45 0.28 10.53
N CYS A 258 -19.00 0.63 11.71
CA CYS A 258 -19.65 -0.30 12.64
C CYS A 258 -21.13 -0.58 12.30
N LEU A 259 -21.70 0.14 11.34
CA LEU A 259 -22.99 -0.20 10.74
C LEU A 259 -22.84 -1.22 9.60
N LEU A 260 -21.61 -1.47 9.16
CA LEU A 260 -21.28 -2.44 8.13
C LEU A 260 -20.81 -3.73 8.79
N GLU A 261 -21.54 -4.83 8.57
CA GLU A 261 -21.36 -6.07 9.34
C GLU A 261 -20.43 -7.09 8.64
N SER A 262 -20.65 -7.37 7.36
CA SER A 262 -19.98 -8.50 6.68
C SER A 262 -19.34 -8.19 5.33
N HIS A 263 -19.80 -7.16 4.60
CA HIS A 263 -19.30 -6.84 3.26
C HIS A 263 -18.48 -5.55 3.25
N ILE A 264 -17.76 -5.31 2.14
CA ILE A 264 -17.14 -4.01 1.86
C ILE A 264 -18.10 -3.15 1.02
N GLU A 265 -18.00 -1.83 1.14
CA GLU A 265 -18.70 -0.88 0.28
C GLU A 265 -17.69 -0.01 -0.46
N SER A 266 -17.84 0.14 -1.78
CA SER A 266 -16.97 1.00 -2.61
C SER A 266 -17.76 2.13 -3.27
N GLY A 267 -17.08 3.25 -3.55
CA GLY A 267 -17.62 4.37 -4.31
C GLY A 267 -16.85 5.66 -4.05
N ASP A 268 -16.77 6.52 -5.07
CA ASP A 268 -16.12 7.84 -5.03
C ASP A 268 -14.64 7.79 -4.57
N GLY A 269 -13.86 6.80 -5.01
CA GLY A 269 -12.45 6.66 -4.61
C GLY A 269 -12.26 6.20 -3.17
N ARG A 270 -13.31 5.66 -2.55
CA ARG A 270 -13.31 5.19 -1.15
C ARG A 270 -13.80 3.76 -1.06
N VAL A 271 -13.18 2.99 -0.17
CA VAL A 271 -13.69 1.70 0.29
C VAL A 271 -13.89 1.72 1.81
N VAL A 272 -15.03 1.20 2.24
CA VAL A 272 -15.42 1.05 3.65
C VAL A 272 -15.45 -0.42 4.00
N VAL A 273 -14.71 -0.81 5.04
CA VAL A 273 -14.71 -2.17 5.58
C VAL A 273 -15.53 -2.26 6.89
N PRO A 274 -15.98 -3.45 7.30
CA PRO A 274 -16.60 -3.65 8.61
C PRO A 274 -15.67 -3.26 9.76
N TRP A 275 -16.23 -2.84 10.90
CA TRP A 275 -15.43 -2.55 12.12
C TRP A 275 -14.58 -3.75 12.58
N GLY A 276 -15.08 -4.96 12.34
CA GLY A 276 -14.42 -6.23 12.64
C GLY A 276 -13.64 -6.84 11.46
N SER A 277 -13.28 -6.06 10.44
CA SER A 277 -12.71 -6.57 9.19
C SER A 277 -11.53 -7.55 9.38
N SER A 278 -11.55 -8.63 8.62
CA SER A 278 -10.43 -9.56 8.45
C SER A 278 -9.34 -8.99 7.52
N LEU A 279 -8.14 -9.58 7.55
CA LEU A 279 -7.08 -9.23 6.60
C LEU A 279 -7.49 -9.51 5.15
N ALA A 280 -8.33 -10.53 4.91
CA ALA A 280 -8.86 -10.84 3.59
C ALA A 280 -9.76 -9.70 3.06
N GLN A 281 -10.68 -9.19 3.88
CA GLN A 281 -11.52 -8.04 3.52
C GLN A 281 -10.71 -6.77 3.29
N ILE A 282 -9.62 -6.57 4.05
CA ILE A 282 -8.71 -5.45 3.83
C ILE A 282 -7.97 -5.61 2.49
N SER A 283 -7.51 -6.82 2.17
CA SER A 283 -6.87 -7.11 0.86
C SER A 283 -7.84 -6.91 -0.30
N GLU A 284 -9.09 -7.35 -0.16
CA GLU A 284 -10.17 -7.11 -1.13
C GLU A 284 -10.45 -5.62 -1.31
N ALA A 285 -10.50 -4.87 -0.20
CA ALA A 285 -10.68 -3.42 -0.23
C ALA A 285 -9.53 -2.70 -0.95
N LEU A 286 -8.28 -3.09 -0.69
CA LEU A 286 -7.12 -2.54 -1.38
C LEU A 286 -7.11 -2.88 -2.87
N THR A 287 -7.52 -4.10 -3.23
CA THR A 287 -7.67 -4.53 -4.64
C THR A 287 -8.72 -3.68 -5.35
N THR A 288 -9.86 -3.45 -4.69
CA THR A 288 -10.95 -2.61 -5.21
C THR A 288 -10.49 -1.16 -5.40
N LEU A 289 -9.79 -0.59 -4.41
CA LEU A 289 -9.20 0.75 -4.51
C LEU A 289 -8.17 0.83 -5.64
N ALA A 290 -7.28 -0.15 -5.75
CA ALA A 290 -6.27 -0.19 -6.80
C ALA A 290 -6.89 -0.27 -8.20
N GLY A 291 -7.96 -1.05 -8.37
CA GLY A 291 -8.69 -1.20 -9.64
C GLY A 291 -9.29 0.09 -10.18
N GLU A 292 -9.74 1.00 -9.31
CA GLU A 292 -10.19 2.34 -9.73
C GLU A 292 -9.04 3.24 -10.22
N TRP A 293 -7.79 2.87 -9.89
CA TRP A 293 -6.56 3.59 -10.19
C TRP A 293 -5.68 2.87 -11.23
N GLU A 294 -6.24 1.87 -11.91
CA GLU A 294 -5.55 0.95 -12.82
C GLU A 294 -4.99 1.49 -14.16
N PRO A 295 -5.15 2.75 -14.65
CA PRO A 295 -4.42 3.11 -15.87
C PRO A 295 -2.89 3.15 -15.71
N THR A 296 -2.35 2.93 -14.51
CA THR A 296 -0.92 3.15 -14.21
C THR A 296 -0.12 1.88 -13.88
N TRP A 297 -0.77 0.76 -13.55
CA TRP A 297 -0.09 -0.48 -13.16
C TRP A 297 -0.56 -1.64 -14.02
N ALA A 298 0.36 -2.23 -14.76
CA ALA A 298 0.19 -3.57 -15.32
C ALA A 298 1.36 -4.40 -14.80
N PRO A 299 1.13 -5.58 -14.19
CA PRO A 299 2.22 -6.48 -13.87
C PRO A 299 2.91 -6.79 -15.19
N ALA A 300 4.15 -6.31 -15.32
CA ALA A 300 4.89 -6.45 -16.56
C ALA A 300 5.06 -7.93 -16.83
#